data_AF-B0RWR2-F1
#
_entry.id   AF-B0RWR2-F1
#
_cell.length_a   1.000
_cell.length_b   1.000
_cell.length_c   1.000
_cell.angle_alpha   90.00
_cell.angle_beta   90.00
_cell.angle_gamma   90.00
#
_symmetry.space_group_name_H-M   'P 1'
#
loop_
_entity.id
_entity.type
_entity.pdbx_description
1 polymer ?
#
loop_
_entity_poly.entity_id
_entity_poly.type
_entity_poly.pdbx_seq_one_letter_code
_entity_poly.pdbx_strand_id
1 'polypeptide(L)'
;MSSWYYADGSRQRGGPVDVEALRGLYRDGVIALDSLVWREGMPHWAPLAACAAELGPPIATDVASSPLPPPLPLTAVGTTSARPTISSSTRSTPVATSRNGAGWAIGIAVGSVIGVVGLAFVFGIVAAIALPAYQDYTARAKVSQAIGALAPLKPQIAEFLEREGRCPTNDDAGFHPPEHYATGTLGIVRIGHFDTAQCGVEALLHMPDNAKLDGKPLWLDLDQDASSWDCSSEIDDKFLPQDCRG
;
A
#
# COMPACT_ATOMS: atom_id res chain seq x y z
N MET A 1 25.87 18.56 -26.81
CA MET A 1 24.86 17.63 -27.38
C MET A 1 25.13 16.29 -26.73
N SER A 2 24.48 16.04 -25.60
CA SER A 2 24.62 14.76 -24.88
C SER A 2 23.72 13.74 -25.55
N SER A 3 24.30 12.65 -26.06
CA SER A 3 23.52 11.57 -26.68
C SER A 3 22.83 10.75 -25.59
N TRP A 4 21.51 10.63 -25.68
CA TRP A 4 20.69 9.82 -24.78
C TRP A 4 20.18 8.57 -25.47
N TYR A 5 20.01 7.52 -24.66
CA TYR A 5 19.41 6.26 -25.05
C TYR A 5 18.26 5.95 -24.10
N TYR A 6 17.22 5.30 -24.61
CA TYR A 6 16.06 4.91 -23.82
C TYR A 6 15.67 3.45 -24.09
N ALA A 7 15.00 2.84 -23.12
CA ALA A 7 14.36 1.55 -23.23
C ALA A 7 12.93 1.68 -22.71
N ASP A 8 11.96 1.39 -23.58
CA ASP A 8 10.54 1.42 -23.24
C ASP A 8 10.12 0.21 -22.37
N GLY A 9 8.87 0.21 -21.91
CA GLY A 9 8.30 -0.90 -21.15
C GLY A 9 8.28 -2.25 -21.89
N SER A 10 8.44 -2.25 -23.22
CA SER A 10 8.57 -3.45 -24.06
C SER A 10 10.01 -3.92 -24.26
N ARG A 11 10.98 -3.27 -23.59
CA ARG A 11 12.44 -3.49 -23.68
C ARG A 11 13.03 -3.24 -25.06
N GLN A 12 12.36 -2.49 -25.94
CA GLN A 12 12.98 -2.01 -27.16
C GLN A 12 13.92 -0.85 -26.84
N ARG A 13 15.18 -0.97 -27.26
CA ARG A 13 16.23 0.02 -27.01
C ARG A 13 16.32 0.96 -28.21
N GLY A 14 16.15 2.26 -27.97
CA GLY A 14 16.24 3.32 -28.99
C GLY A 14 17.30 4.37 -28.64
N GLY A 15 17.99 4.89 -29.66
CA GLY A 15 18.98 5.96 -29.53
C GLY A 15 20.03 5.92 -30.65
N PRO A 16 20.88 6.95 -30.81
CA PRO A 16 21.03 8.13 -29.95
C PRO A 16 19.97 9.21 -30.24
N VAL A 17 19.32 9.72 -29.19
CA VAL A 17 18.39 10.85 -29.25
C VAL A 17 18.91 12.01 -28.42
N ASP A 18 18.64 13.25 -28.83
CA ASP A 18 18.96 14.43 -28.03
C ASP A 18 17.88 14.64 -26.94
N VAL A 19 18.19 15.46 -25.93
CA VAL A 19 17.30 15.70 -24.79
C VAL A 19 15.92 16.22 -25.20
N GLU A 20 15.84 17.05 -26.26
CA GLU A 20 14.57 17.60 -26.75
C GLU A 20 13.71 16.52 -27.42
N ALA A 21 14.35 15.60 -28.15
CA ALA A 21 13.67 14.46 -28.77
C ALA A 21 13.16 13.47 -27.70
N LEU A 22 13.91 13.28 -26.62
CA LEU A 22 13.48 12.46 -25.48
C LEU A 22 12.24 13.06 -24.79
N ARG A 23 12.17 14.39 -24.64
CA ARG A 23 10.96 15.09 -24.16
C ARG A 23 9.78 14.95 -25.12
N GLY A 24 10.04 14.92 -26.43
CA GLY A 24 9.03 14.64 -27.45
C GLY A 24 8.40 13.26 -27.26
N LEU A 25 9.24 12.22 -27.15
CA LEU A 25 8.79 10.84 -26.95
C LEU A 25 7.97 10.64 -25.66
N TYR A 26 8.29 11.38 -24.60
CA TYR A 26 7.49 11.38 -23.38
C TYR A 26 6.11 12.02 -23.59
N ARG A 27 6.05 13.17 -24.29
CA ARG A 27 4.78 13.82 -24.63
C ARG A 27 3.92 12.97 -25.56
N ASP A 28 4.55 12.23 -26.47
CA ASP A 28 3.90 11.33 -27.40
C ASP A 28 3.49 9.99 -26.76
N GLY A 29 3.81 9.78 -25.46
CA GLY A 29 3.44 8.58 -24.70
C GLY A 29 4.21 7.31 -25.08
N VAL A 30 5.27 7.44 -25.87
CA VAL A 30 6.12 6.32 -26.32
C VAL A 30 7.01 5.82 -25.17
N ILE A 31 7.42 6.74 -24.29
CA ILE A 31 8.16 6.43 -23.07
C ILE A 31 7.41 6.97 -21.86
N ALA A 32 7.45 6.22 -20.76
CA ALA A 32 6.80 6.55 -19.49
C ALA A 32 7.83 6.90 -18.41
N LEU A 33 7.37 7.38 -17.26
CA LEU A 33 8.24 7.80 -16.14
C LEU A 33 9.10 6.66 -15.57
N ASP A 34 8.68 5.40 -15.74
CA ASP A 34 9.40 4.19 -15.37
C ASP A 34 10.35 3.68 -16.47
N SER A 35 10.29 4.27 -17.66
CA SER A 35 11.15 3.88 -18.78
C SER A 35 12.61 4.22 -18.47
N LEU A 36 13.50 3.28 -18.79
CA LEU A 36 14.91 3.37 -18.43
C LEU A 36 15.62 4.25 -19.46
N VAL A 37 16.36 5.24 -18.97
CA VAL A 37 17.18 6.13 -19.79
C VAL A 37 18.64 6.03 -19.36
N TRP A 38 19.53 6.25 -20.32
CA TRP A 38 20.97 6.25 -20.10
C TRP A 38 21.65 7.29 -20.98
N ARG A 39 22.70 7.91 -20.45
CA ARG A 39 23.57 8.83 -21.17
C ARG A 39 25.03 8.52 -20.90
N GLU A 40 25.87 8.99 -21.80
CA GLU A 40 27.33 8.99 -21.62
C GLU A 40 27.72 9.68 -20.30
N GLY A 41 28.46 8.98 -19.45
CA GLY A 41 28.84 9.44 -18.10
C GLY A 41 27.95 8.93 -16.96
N MET A 42 26.86 8.20 -17.23
CA MET A 42 26.01 7.61 -16.20
C MET A 42 26.46 6.17 -15.88
N PRO A 43 26.63 5.80 -14.59
CA PRO A 43 27.19 4.49 -14.20
C PRO A 43 26.25 3.31 -14.49
N HIS A 44 24.93 3.54 -14.54
CA HIS A 44 23.91 2.53 -14.85
C HIS A 44 22.68 3.20 -15.50
N TRP A 45 21.79 2.40 -16.09
CA TRP A 45 20.48 2.87 -16.57
C TRP A 45 19.62 3.34 -15.40
N ALA A 46 18.97 4.49 -15.53
CA ALA A 46 18.12 5.07 -14.49
C ALA A 46 16.70 5.32 -15.03
N PRO A 47 15.65 5.21 -14.22
CA PRO A 47 14.29 5.53 -14.66
C PRO A 47 14.18 7.03 -14.98
N LEU A 48 13.40 7.37 -16.01
CA LEU A 48 13.20 8.75 -16.46
C LEU A 48 12.75 9.67 -15.32
N ALA A 49 11.93 9.17 -14.39
CA ALA A 49 11.52 9.89 -13.18
C ALA A 49 12.69 10.35 -12.30
N ALA A 50 13.75 9.54 -12.17
CA ALA A 50 14.92 9.89 -11.36
C ALA A 50 15.78 10.98 -12.04
N CYS A 51 15.69 11.09 -13.37
CA CYS A 51 16.39 12.11 -14.15
C CYS A 51 15.52 13.34 -14.47
N ALA A 52 14.21 13.31 -14.14
CA ALA A 52 13.24 14.35 -14.48
C ALA A 52 13.60 15.73 -13.91
N ALA A 53 14.25 15.78 -12.74
CA ALA A 53 14.69 17.03 -12.10
C ALA A 53 15.81 17.76 -12.88
N GLU A 54 16.68 17.03 -13.59
CA GLU A 54 17.71 17.64 -14.46
C GLU A 54 17.19 18.03 -15.84
N LEU A 55 16.03 17.50 -16.24
CA LEU A 55 15.46 17.66 -17.58
C LEU A 55 14.62 18.94 -17.74
N GLY A 56 14.46 19.77 -16.70
CA GLY A 56 13.73 21.04 -16.75
C GLY A 56 12.22 20.90 -17.01
N PRO A 57 11.42 21.96 -16.75
CA PRO A 57 9.95 21.91 -16.86
C PRO A 57 9.52 21.72 -18.33
N PRO A 58 8.54 20.84 -18.66
CA PRO A 58 7.26 20.68 -17.98
C PRO A 58 7.00 19.25 -17.43
N ILE A 59 8.02 18.56 -16.92
CA ILE A 59 7.84 17.30 -16.18
C ILE A 59 7.59 17.65 -14.69
N ALA A 60 6.64 18.56 -14.45
CA ALA A 60 6.16 18.81 -13.10
C ALA A 60 5.14 17.71 -12.78
N THR A 61 5.54 16.83 -11.87
CA THR A 61 4.73 16.34 -10.75
C THR A 61 3.37 17.03 -10.62
N ASP A 62 2.36 16.50 -11.32
CA ASP A 62 0.95 16.81 -11.10
C ASP A 62 0.13 15.54 -11.31
N VAL A 63 0.35 14.54 -10.45
CA VAL A 63 -0.70 13.60 -10.03
C VAL A 63 -0.44 13.25 -8.56
N ALA A 64 -0.73 14.20 -7.68
CA ALA A 64 -1.48 13.84 -6.49
C ALA A 64 -2.85 13.34 -6.97
N SER A 65 -3.00 12.01 -7.12
CA SER A 65 -4.28 11.29 -7.14
C SER A 65 -3.98 9.79 -7.22
N SER A 66 -4.31 9.07 -6.15
CA SER A 66 -4.43 7.61 -6.19
C SER A 66 -5.42 7.20 -7.29
N PRO A 67 -5.16 6.14 -8.06
CA PRO A 67 -6.22 5.36 -8.68
C PRO A 67 -6.54 4.15 -7.80
N LEU A 68 -7.82 4.04 -7.44
CA LEU A 68 -8.50 2.80 -7.07
C LEU A 68 -8.02 1.60 -7.91
N PRO A 69 -8.02 0.37 -7.36
CA PRO A 69 -7.80 -0.84 -8.16
C PRO A 69 -8.93 -1.01 -9.20
N PRO A 70 -8.62 -1.36 -10.46
CA PRO A 70 -9.63 -1.55 -11.50
C PRO A 70 -10.47 -2.83 -11.28
N PRO A 71 -11.77 -2.84 -11.65
CA PRO A 71 -12.59 -4.04 -11.64
C PRO A 71 -12.22 -4.98 -12.79
N LEU A 72 -12.34 -6.29 -12.52
CA LEU A 72 -12.11 -7.38 -13.47
C LEU A 72 -13.02 -7.26 -14.71
N PRO A 73 -12.49 -7.42 -15.95
CA PRO A 73 -13.32 -7.57 -17.13
C PRO A 73 -13.74 -9.03 -17.34
N LEU A 74 -15.06 -9.26 -17.32
CA LEU A 74 -15.73 -10.43 -17.86
C LEU A 74 -15.61 -10.45 -19.41
N THR A 75 -15.26 -11.63 -19.93
CA THR A 75 -15.72 -12.23 -21.19
C THR A 75 -15.58 -11.45 -22.51
N ALA A 76 -14.76 -11.96 -23.43
CA ALA A 76 -15.05 -11.89 -24.87
C ALA A 76 -14.43 -13.09 -25.62
N VAL A 77 -15.30 -13.99 -26.07
CA VAL A 77 -15.07 -14.98 -27.12
C VAL A 77 -15.23 -14.27 -28.47
N GLY A 78 -14.36 -14.53 -29.46
CA GLY A 78 -14.54 -13.98 -30.80
C GLY A 78 -13.42 -14.28 -31.81
N THR A 79 -13.58 -15.42 -32.48
CA THR A 79 -12.93 -15.96 -33.69
C THR A 79 -12.51 -14.93 -34.78
N THR A 80 -11.34 -15.11 -35.42
CA THR A 80 -11.23 -15.27 -36.90
C THR A 80 -9.80 -15.55 -37.38
N SER A 81 -9.77 -16.38 -38.41
CA SER A 81 -8.65 -16.92 -39.18
C SER A 81 -7.96 -15.89 -40.07
N ALA A 82 -6.62 -15.89 -40.08
CA ALA A 82 -5.82 -15.52 -41.25
C ALA A 82 -4.43 -16.19 -41.21
N ARG A 83 -4.20 -17.07 -42.19
CA ARG A 83 -2.90 -17.64 -42.60
C ARG A 83 -2.27 -16.66 -43.60
N PRO A 84 -0.94 -16.36 -43.59
CA PRO A 84 0.00 -17.20 -44.36
C PRO A 84 1.45 -17.34 -43.87
N THR A 85 2.07 -18.38 -44.46
CA THR A 85 3.51 -18.62 -44.69
C THR A 85 4.42 -18.89 -43.49
N ILE A 86 4.65 -20.19 -43.28
CA ILE A 86 5.70 -20.78 -42.44
C ILE A 86 7.00 -20.71 -43.23
N SER A 87 7.97 -19.90 -42.78
CA SER A 87 9.37 -20.07 -43.19
C SER A 87 9.96 -21.25 -42.42
N SER A 88 10.25 -22.32 -43.15
CA SER A 88 10.99 -23.49 -42.66
C SER A 88 12.44 -23.10 -42.37
N SER A 89 12.74 -22.77 -41.12
CA SER A 89 14.12 -22.78 -40.61
C SER A 89 14.41 -24.16 -40.04
N THR A 90 15.12 -24.98 -40.79
CA THR A 90 15.61 -26.29 -40.37
C THR A 90 16.63 -26.09 -39.26
N ARG A 91 16.17 -26.09 -38.01
CA ARG A 91 17.04 -26.11 -36.84
C ARG A 91 17.53 -27.55 -36.65
N SER A 92 18.79 -27.78 -36.99
CA SER A 92 19.51 -29.01 -36.72
C SER A 92 19.40 -29.37 -35.24
N THR A 93 18.69 -30.43 -34.91
CA THR A 93 18.73 -31.07 -33.60
C THR A 93 20.04 -31.84 -33.48
N PRO A 94 20.94 -31.54 -32.52
CA PRO A 94 21.91 -32.53 -32.12
C PRO A 94 21.16 -33.66 -31.42
N VAL A 95 21.29 -34.87 -31.98
CA VAL A 95 20.93 -36.13 -31.34
C VAL A 95 21.71 -36.22 -30.03
N ALA A 96 21.03 -36.01 -28.90
CA ALA A 96 21.57 -36.36 -27.61
C ALA A 96 21.33 -37.86 -27.40
N THR A 97 22.37 -38.63 -27.67
CA THR A 97 22.49 -40.05 -27.37
C THR A 97 22.19 -40.28 -25.89
N SER A 98 21.02 -40.85 -25.59
CA SER A 98 20.70 -41.40 -24.28
C SER A 98 21.68 -42.54 -23.98
N ARG A 99 22.64 -42.29 -23.09
CA ARG A 99 23.50 -43.32 -22.54
C ARG A 99 23.10 -43.54 -21.08
N ASN A 100 22.41 -44.66 -20.89
CA ASN A 100 21.90 -45.17 -19.62
C ASN A 100 23.00 -45.21 -18.55
N GLY A 101 22.73 -44.56 -17.42
CA GLY A 101 23.48 -44.70 -16.17
C GLY A 101 22.58 -44.24 -15.03
N ALA A 102 22.13 -45.17 -14.20
CA ALA A 102 21.16 -44.97 -13.11
C ALA A 102 21.54 -43.90 -12.05
N GLY A 103 22.74 -43.29 -12.15
CA GLY A 103 23.20 -42.21 -11.28
C GLY A 103 22.78 -40.78 -11.70
N TRP A 104 22.39 -40.54 -12.96
CA TRP A 104 22.07 -39.17 -13.43
C TRP A 104 20.70 -38.67 -12.91
N ALA A 105 19.72 -39.56 -12.76
CA ALA A 105 18.41 -39.22 -12.20
C ALA A 105 18.50 -38.78 -10.73
N ILE A 106 19.43 -39.38 -9.97
CA ILE A 106 19.67 -39.04 -8.56
C ILE A 106 20.28 -37.64 -8.44
N GLY A 107 21.22 -37.27 -9.33
CA GLY A 107 21.84 -35.94 -9.32
C GLY A 107 20.86 -34.79 -9.58
N ILE A 108 19.90 -34.98 -10.49
CA ILE A 108 18.86 -33.98 -10.78
C ILE A 108 17.88 -33.85 -9.60
N ALA A 109 17.47 -34.97 -9.01
CA ALA A 109 16.57 -34.97 -7.86
C ALA A 109 17.23 -34.31 -6.64
N VAL A 110 18.49 -34.65 -6.33
CA VAL A 110 19.23 -34.08 -5.21
C VAL A 110 19.52 -32.59 -5.42
N GLY A 111 19.90 -32.17 -6.63
CA GLY A 111 20.10 -30.75 -6.95
C GLY A 111 18.80 -29.94 -6.84
N SER A 112 17.68 -30.50 -7.29
CA SER A 112 16.35 -29.88 -7.14
C SER A 112 15.96 -29.71 -5.67
N VAL A 113 16.15 -30.75 -4.85
CA VAL A 113 15.85 -30.70 -3.41
C VAL A 113 16.72 -29.68 -2.68
N ILE A 114 18.03 -29.65 -2.94
CA ILE A 114 18.94 -28.65 -2.34
C ILE A 114 18.52 -27.24 -2.75
N GLY A 115 18.16 -27.03 -4.02
CA GLY A 115 17.67 -25.75 -4.52
C GLY A 115 16.37 -25.29 -3.82
N VAL A 116 15.38 -26.19 -3.68
CA VAL A 116 14.11 -25.86 -3.01
C VAL A 116 14.31 -25.59 -1.52
N VAL A 117 15.13 -26.38 -0.82
CA VAL A 117 15.39 -26.18 0.62
C VAL A 117 16.16 -24.89 0.86
N GLY A 118 17.17 -24.59 0.03
CA GLY A 118 17.91 -23.33 0.12
C GLY A 118 16.99 -22.12 -0.12
N LEU A 119 16.12 -22.20 -1.12
CA LEU A 119 15.15 -21.15 -1.44
C LEU A 119 14.14 -20.95 -0.30
N ALA A 120 13.61 -22.03 0.27
CA ALA A 120 12.69 -21.98 1.41
C ALA A 120 13.33 -21.35 2.65
N PHE A 121 14.63 -21.61 2.89
CA PHE A 121 15.37 -21.00 4.00
C PHE A 121 15.49 -19.47 3.83
N VAL A 122 15.84 -19.01 2.63
CA VAL A 122 15.91 -17.57 2.34
C VAL A 122 14.54 -16.91 2.49
N PHE A 123 13.48 -17.51 1.93
CA PHE A 123 12.12 -16.99 2.10
C PHE A 123 11.67 -17.00 3.56
N GLY A 124 12.03 -18.02 4.34
CA GLY A 124 11.74 -18.10 5.77
C GLY A 124 12.36 -16.94 6.56
N ILE A 125 13.61 -16.59 6.29
CA ILE A 125 14.28 -15.45 6.93
C ILE A 125 13.59 -14.13 6.55
N VAL A 126 13.27 -13.94 5.26
CA VAL A 126 12.58 -12.73 4.80
C VAL A 126 11.20 -12.62 5.45
N ALA A 127 10.43 -13.71 5.48
CA ALA A 127 9.11 -13.75 6.09
C ALA A 127 9.16 -13.43 7.59
N ALA A 128 10.17 -13.94 8.30
CA ALA A 128 10.34 -13.69 9.74
C ALA A 128 10.50 -12.20 10.09
N ILE A 129 11.03 -11.37 9.18
CA ILE A 129 11.17 -9.91 9.37
C ILE A 129 9.97 -9.17 8.79
N ALA A 130 9.50 -9.58 7.61
CA ALA A 130 8.42 -8.90 6.89
C ALA A 130 7.06 -9.03 7.58
N LEU A 131 6.74 -10.21 8.13
CA LEU A 131 5.45 -10.47 8.79
C LEU A 131 5.22 -9.60 10.04
N PRO A 132 6.13 -9.54 11.03
CA PRO A 132 5.89 -8.70 12.22
C PRO A 132 5.83 -7.21 11.86
N ALA A 133 6.63 -6.75 10.89
CA ALA A 133 6.57 -5.38 10.41
C ALA A 133 5.22 -5.05 9.76
N TYR A 134 4.67 -5.98 8.95
CA TYR A 134 3.37 -5.82 8.32
C TYR A 134 2.22 -5.81 9.34
N GLN A 135 2.28 -6.68 10.35
CA GLN A 135 1.30 -6.68 11.44
C GLN A 135 1.30 -5.35 12.19
N ASP A 136 2.47 -4.80 12.50
CA ASP A 136 2.56 -3.48 13.16
C ASP A 136 2.02 -2.34 12.29
N TYR A 137 2.21 -2.41 10.97
CA TYR A 137 1.63 -1.43 10.04
C TYR A 137 0.10 -1.51 10.00
N THR A 138 -0.45 -2.73 9.85
CA THR A 138 -1.92 -2.92 9.81
C THR A 138 -2.57 -2.58 11.15
N ALA A 139 -1.88 -2.84 12.27
CA ALA A 139 -2.29 -2.42 13.60
C ALA A 139 -2.48 -0.90 13.70
N ARG A 140 -1.46 -0.11 13.30
CA ARG A 140 -1.55 1.35 13.24
C ARG A 140 -2.70 1.83 12.35
N ALA A 141 -2.83 1.24 11.16
CA ALA A 141 -3.87 1.60 10.22
C ALA A 141 -5.29 1.37 10.79
N LYS A 142 -5.51 0.22 11.44
CA LYS A 142 -6.79 -0.09 12.10
C LYS A 142 -7.10 0.86 13.25
N VAL A 143 -6.09 1.26 14.03
CA VAL A 143 -6.26 2.28 15.10
C VAL A 143 -6.65 3.63 14.51
N SER A 144 -5.94 4.11 13.48
CA SER A 144 -6.31 5.36 12.80
C SER A 144 -7.71 5.30 12.18
N GLN A 145 -8.11 4.14 11.64
CA GLN A 145 -9.47 3.93 11.15
C GLN A 145 -10.50 4.02 12.27
N ALA A 146 -10.24 3.43 13.44
CA ALA A 146 -11.12 3.53 14.61
C ALA A 146 -11.28 4.98 15.09
N ILE A 147 -10.19 5.73 15.19
CA ILE A 147 -10.22 7.17 15.53
C ILE A 147 -11.02 7.95 14.47
N GLY A 148 -10.78 7.67 13.19
CA GLY A 148 -11.51 8.30 12.10
C GLY A 148 -13.02 8.02 12.12
N ALA A 149 -13.44 6.84 12.56
CA ALA A 149 -14.86 6.50 12.72
C ALA A 149 -15.56 7.30 13.83
N LEU A 150 -14.79 7.87 14.78
CA LEU A 150 -15.31 8.71 15.87
C LEU A 150 -15.35 10.21 15.50
N ALA A 151 -14.71 10.60 14.40
CA ALA A 151 -14.70 11.98 13.91
C ALA A 151 -16.10 12.64 13.78
N PRO A 152 -17.18 11.97 13.30
CA PRO A 152 -18.49 12.61 13.17
C PRO A 152 -19.18 12.86 14.52
N LEU A 153 -18.78 12.18 15.61
CA LEU A 153 -19.34 12.41 16.95
C LEU A 153 -18.85 13.73 17.54
N LYS A 154 -17.62 14.14 17.22
CA LYS A 154 -17.00 15.36 17.76
C LYS A 154 -17.86 16.63 17.59
N PRO A 155 -18.29 17.01 16.37
CA PRO A 155 -19.15 18.19 16.20
C PRO A 155 -20.55 18.01 16.81
N GLN A 156 -21.11 16.78 16.81
CA GLN A 156 -22.44 16.51 17.40
C GLN A 156 -22.42 16.73 18.93
N ILE A 157 -21.36 16.27 19.60
CA ILE A 157 -21.16 16.46 21.03
C ILE A 157 -20.96 17.95 21.36
N ALA A 158 -20.13 18.64 20.58
CA ALA A 158 -19.90 20.08 20.76
C ALA A 158 -21.20 20.89 20.62
N GLU A 159 -22.00 20.64 19.58
CA GLU A 159 -23.27 21.35 19.37
C GLU A 159 -24.29 21.05 20.48
N PHE A 160 -24.34 19.80 20.95
CA PHE A 160 -25.20 19.43 22.07
C PHE A 160 -24.78 20.15 23.36
N LEU A 161 -23.49 20.19 23.64
CA LEU A 161 -22.93 20.86 24.81
C LEU A 161 -23.23 22.36 24.78
N GLU A 162 -23.08 23.02 23.63
CA GLU A 162 -23.42 24.45 23.45
C GLU A 162 -24.92 24.72 23.66
N ARG A 163 -25.78 23.80 23.24
CA ARG A 163 -27.25 23.97 23.32
C ARG A 163 -27.81 23.65 24.70
N GLU A 164 -27.36 22.57 25.33
CA GLU A 164 -27.92 22.08 26.60
C GLU A 164 -27.08 22.44 27.83
N GLY A 165 -25.82 22.86 27.65
CA GLY A 165 -24.91 23.21 28.75
C GLY A 165 -24.45 22.02 29.58
N ARG A 166 -24.62 20.78 29.08
CA ARG A 166 -24.17 19.53 29.71
C ARG A 166 -23.60 18.57 28.67
N CYS A 167 -22.75 17.65 29.12
CA CYS A 167 -22.25 16.58 28.25
C CYS A 167 -23.39 15.61 27.88
N PRO A 168 -23.50 15.22 26.60
CA PRO A 168 -24.45 14.20 26.19
C PRO A 168 -24.06 12.81 26.70
N THR A 169 -25.05 11.93 26.74
CA THR A 169 -24.92 10.50 26.97
C THR A 169 -25.50 9.75 25.77
N ASN A 170 -25.22 8.45 25.66
CA ASN A 170 -25.78 7.63 24.56
C ASN A 170 -27.33 7.56 24.54
N ASP A 171 -27.99 7.90 25.65
CA ASP A 171 -29.46 7.90 25.77
C ASP A 171 -30.09 9.24 25.35
N ASP A 172 -29.27 10.26 25.06
CA ASP A 172 -29.75 11.57 24.65
C ASP A 172 -30.23 11.60 23.19
N ALA A 173 -31.17 12.50 22.89
CA ALA A 173 -31.72 12.63 21.56
C ALA A 173 -30.64 13.02 20.53
N GLY A 174 -30.52 12.24 19.45
CA GLY A 174 -29.49 12.41 18.43
C GLY A 174 -28.25 11.53 18.65
N PHE A 175 -28.15 10.87 19.81
CA PHE A 175 -27.17 9.83 20.07
C PHE A 175 -27.82 8.45 20.02
N HIS A 176 -26.98 7.44 19.82
CA HIS A 176 -27.39 6.06 19.71
C HIS A 176 -26.81 5.21 20.84
N PRO A 177 -27.40 4.03 21.11
CA PRO A 177 -26.84 3.08 22.06
C PRO A 177 -25.37 2.76 21.73
N PRO A 178 -24.54 2.46 22.74
CA PRO A 178 -23.10 2.29 22.55
C PRO A 178 -22.69 1.27 21.48
N GLU A 179 -23.50 0.22 21.29
CA GLU A 179 -23.26 -0.86 20.33
C GLU A 179 -23.57 -0.45 18.89
N HIS A 180 -24.35 0.63 18.70
CA HIS A 180 -24.73 1.10 17.37
C HIS A 180 -23.55 1.72 16.60
N TYR A 181 -22.55 2.21 17.33
CA TYR A 181 -21.32 2.76 16.77
C TYR A 181 -20.26 1.69 16.47
N ALA A 182 -20.58 0.39 16.68
CA ALA A 182 -19.68 -0.70 16.35
C ALA A 182 -19.34 -0.69 14.86
N THR A 183 -18.06 -0.91 14.55
CA THR A 183 -17.55 -1.03 13.18
C THR A 183 -16.60 -2.23 13.10
N GLY A 184 -15.96 -2.44 11.94
CA GLY A 184 -14.93 -3.48 11.81
C GLY A 184 -13.72 -3.29 12.75
N THR A 185 -13.54 -2.11 13.36
CA THR A 185 -12.42 -1.80 14.27
C THR A 185 -12.88 -1.27 15.64
N LEU A 186 -14.18 -1.00 15.83
CA LEU A 186 -14.77 -0.49 17.06
C LEU A 186 -15.81 -1.46 17.59
N GLY A 187 -15.80 -1.73 18.89
CA GLY A 187 -16.78 -2.57 19.56
C GLY A 187 -17.91 -1.75 20.17
N ILE A 188 -17.59 -0.91 21.14
CA ILE A 188 -18.55 -0.15 21.94
C ILE A 188 -18.05 1.28 22.06
N VAL A 189 -18.95 2.25 21.90
CA VAL A 189 -18.63 3.68 22.03
C VAL A 189 -19.55 4.33 23.06
N ARG A 190 -18.97 4.75 24.18
CA ARG A 190 -19.66 5.46 25.25
C ARG A 190 -19.39 6.95 25.15
N ILE A 191 -20.43 7.74 25.32
CA ILE A 191 -20.37 9.20 25.31
C ILE A 191 -20.79 9.65 26.70
N GLY A 192 -20.04 10.57 27.29
CA GLY A 192 -20.34 11.04 28.63
C GLY A 192 -19.24 11.84 29.28
N HIS A 193 -19.42 12.07 30.59
CA HIS A 193 -18.44 12.67 31.47
C HIS A 193 -17.52 11.58 32.02
N PHE A 194 -16.20 11.77 31.92
CA PHE A 194 -15.20 10.81 32.38
C PHE A 194 -14.30 11.47 33.43
N ASP A 195 -13.72 10.68 34.33
CA ASP A 195 -12.96 11.22 35.48
C ASP A 195 -11.73 12.05 35.04
N THR A 196 -11.22 11.84 33.82
CA THR A 196 -10.08 12.56 33.24
C THR A 196 -10.48 13.78 32.40
N ALA A 197 -11.75 13.90 31.99
CA ALA A 197 -12.22 14.97 31.11
C ALA A 197 -13.69 15.35 31.31
N GLN A 198 -13.98 16.64 31.24
CA GLN A 198 -15.34 17.14 31.50
C GLN A 198 -16.39 16.65 30.49
N CYS A 199 -16.00 16.27 29.28
CA CYS A 199 -16.90 15.64 28.31
C CYS A 199 -16.07 14.94 27.26
N GLY A 200 -16.46 13.73 26.85
CA GLY A 200 -15.67 12.98 25.88
C GLY A 200 -16.37 11.75 25.32
N VAL A 201 -15.56 10.93 24.66
CA VAL A 201 -15.94 9.65 24.08
C VAL A 201 -14.93 8.60 24.51
N GLU A 202 -15.43 7.51 25.08
CA GLU A 202 -14.67 6.30 25.35
C GLU A 202 -15.06 5.23 24.34
N ALA A 203 -14.10 4.77 23.54
CA ALA A 203 -14.30 3.77 22.51
C ALA A 203 -13.44 2.53 22.79
N LEU A 204 -14.06 1.36 22.79
CA LEU A 204 -13.35 0.08 22.86
C LEU A 204 -13.02 -0.41 21.46
N LEU A 205 -11.74 -0.69 21.21
CA LEU A 205 -11.32 -1.29 19.95
C LEU A 205 -11.79 -2.74 19.85
N HIS A 206 -12.16 -3.16 18.64
CA HIS A 206 -12.49 -4.54 18.32
C HIS A 206 -11.59 -5.05 17.20
N MET A 207 -10.65 -5.93 17.54
CA MET A 207 -9.63 -6.48 16.65
C MET A 207 -9.32 -7.94 17.03
N PRO A 208 -10.20 -8.90 16.72
CA PRO A 208 -10.08 -10.29 17.20
C PRO A 208 -8.76 -10.97 16.81
N ASP A 209 -8.17 -10.58 15.68
CA ASP A 209 -6.89 -11.11 15.20
C ASP A 209 -5.66 -10.49 15.90
N ASN A 210 -5.85 -9.49 16.76
CA ASN A 210 -4.77 -8.76 17.44
C ASN A 210 -5.09 -8.50 18.91
N ALA A 211 -4.79 -9.47 19.76
CA ALA A 211 -4.97 -9.40 21.21
C ALA A 211 -4.21 -8.23 21.89
N LYS A 212 -3.24 -7.58 21.22
CA LYS A 212 -2.56 -6.41 21.77
C LYS A 212 -3.41 -5.13 21.67
N LEU A 213 -4.43 -5.14 20.82
CA LEU A 213 -5.31 -4.00 20.54
C LEU A 213 -6.78 -4.30 20.85
N ASP A 214 -7.19 -5.56 20.74
CA ASP A 214 -8.57 -5.98 21.02
C ASP A 214 -8.97 -5.63 22.45
N GLY A 215 -10.14 -5.00 22.59
CA GLY A 215 -10.70 -4.59 23.87
C GLY A 215 -9.97 -3.42 24.55
N LYS A 216 -8.95 -2.83 23.93
CA LYS A 216 -8.28 -1.66 24.52
C LYS A 216 -9.12 -0.39 24.36
N PRO A 217 -9.17 0.47 25.40
CA PRO A 217 -9.90 1.73 25.35
C PRO A 217 -9.10 2.82 24.61
N LEU A 218 -9.84 3.69 23.96
CA LEU A 218 -9.41 4.92 23.33
C LEU A 218 -10.31 6.03 23.89
N TRP A 219 -9.72 7.07 24.46
CA TRP A 219 -10.43 8.22 24.98
C TRP A 219 -10.21 9.42 24.08
N LEU A 220 -11.31 10.14 23.82
CA LEU A 220 -11.35 11.38 23.08
C LEU A 220 -12.01 12.41 23.97
N ASP A 221 -11.21 13.32 24.48
CA ASP A 221 -11.61 14.30 25.48
C ASP A 221 -11.79 15.66 24.81
N LEU A 222 -12.91 16.32 25.09
CA LEU A 222 -13.16 17.68 24.61
C LEU A 222 -12.60 18.67 25.63
N ASP A 223 -11.56 19.39 25.25
CA ASP A 223 -11.11 20.59 25.95
C ASP A 223 -12.10 21.73 25.63
N GLN A 224 -12.90 22.10 26.62
CA GLN A 224 -13.91 23.16 26.48
C GLN A 224 -13.28 24.56 26.36
N ASP A 225 -12.08 24.77 26.90
CA ASP A 225 -11.41 26.07 26.87
C ASP A 225 -10.77 26.33 25.50
N ALA A 226 -10.18 25.29 24.91
CA ALA A 226 -9.53 25.37 23.59
C ALA A 226 -10.43 24.94 22.43
N SER A 227 -11.63 24.39 22.71
CA SER A 227 -12.49 23.71 21.72
C SER A 227 -11.73 22.65 20.90
N SER A 228 -10.70 22.05 21.50
CA SER A 228 -9.85 21.02 20.89
C SER A 228 -10.18 19.65 21.45
N TRP A 229 -9.80 18.62 20.69
CA TRP A 229 -9.99 17.23 21.09
C TRP A 229 -8.65 16.61 21.39
N ASP A 230 -8.45 16.22 22.64
CA ASP A 230 -7.30 15.44 23.06
C ASP A 230 -7.62 13.95 22.92
N CYS A 231 -6.63 13.19 22.50
CA CYS A 231 -6.77 11.76 22.28
C CYS A 231 -5.76 11.04 23.18
N SER A 232 -6.22 10.01 23.88
CA SER A 232 -5.37 9.19 24.76
C SER A 232 -5.81 7.72 24.74
N SER A 233 -4.91 6.80 25.12
CA SER A 233 -5.19 5.36 25.12
C SER A 233 -4.18 4.57 25.95
N GLU A 234 -4.53 3.35 26.37
CA GLU A 234 -3.60 2.37 26.98
C GLU A 234 -2.84 1.50 25.96
N ILE A 235 -2.98 1.82 24.67
CA ILE A 235 -2.25 1.15 23.61
C ILE A 235 -0.79 1.64 23.62
N ASP A 236 0.15 0.76 23.26
CA ASP A 236 1.54 1.16 23.08
C ASP A 236 1.63 2.27 22.01
N ASP A 237 2.29 3.38 22.34
CA ASP A 237 2.50 4.56 21.48
C ASP A 237 2.94 4.21 20.07
N LYS A 238 3.67 3.10 19.90
CA LYS A 238 4.09 2.67 18.58
C LYS A 238 2.91 2.38 17.67
N PHE A 239 1.73 2.05 18.17
CA PHE A 239 0.53 1.81 17.35
C PHE A 239 -0.39 3.04 17.23
N LEU A 240 -0.17 4.05 18.06
CA LEU A 240 -0.98 5.26 18.09
C LEU A 240 -0.48 6.30 17.07
N PRO A 241 -1.39 7.08 16.44
CA PRO A 241 -1.01 8.28 15.70
C PRO A 241 -0.45 9.34 16.65
N GLN A 242 0.27 10.34 16.12
CA GLN A 242 0.97 11.35 16.93
C GLN A 242 0.02 12.09 17.87
N ASP A 243 -1.19 12.40 17.41
CA ASP A 243 -2.18 13.16 18.16
C ASP A 243 -2.76 12.40 19.37
N CYS A 244 -2.50 11.09 19.46
CA CYS A 244 -3.01 10.23 20.55
C CYS A 244 -1.89 9.70 21.48
N ARG A 245 -0.64 10.15 21.31
CA ARG A 245 0.50 9.69 22.12
C ARG A 245 0.67 10.60 23.34
N GLY A 246 0.88 10.01 24.52
CA GLY A 246 1.03 10.76 25.77
C GLY A 246 1.32 9.87 26.97
#